data_AF-A0A0U2N2Y7-F1
#
_entry.id   AF-A0A0U2N2Y7-F1
#
_cell.length_a   1.000
_cell.length_b   1.000
_cell.length_c   1.000
_cell.angle_alpha   90.00
_cell.angle_beta   90.00
_cell.angle_gamma   90.00
#
_symmetry.space_group_name_H-M   'P 1'
#
loop_
_entity.id
_entity.type
_entity.pdbx_description
1 polymer ?
#
loop_
_entity_poly.entity_id
_entity_poly.type
_entity_poly.pdbx_seq_one_letter_code
_entity_poly.pdbx_strand_id
1 'polypeptide(L)'
;MKANPFYILSTSNGDDEKSWDFDTEEEAGNVYRAIINEFSKHVYLEENKENAAKGVTQLKIVETYLGELPVGVVASYASETWFAVDTYPKIVRWVFENIK
;
A
#
# COMPACT_ATOMS: atom_id res chain seq x y z
N MET A 1 -11.62 25.70 -5.02
CA MET A 1 -11.92 24.32 -5.45
C MET A 1 -11.57 23.41 -4.29
N LYS A 2 -12.45 22.48 -3.90
CA LYS A 2 -12.00 21.39 -3.02
C LYS A 2 -11.04 20.53 -3.85
N ALA A 3 -9.84 20.25 -3.34
CA ALA A 3 -8.96 19.28 -3.98
C ALA A 3 -9.70 17.94 -4.00
N ASN A 4 -9.82 17.31 -5.16
CA ASN A 4 -10.32 15.94 -5.22
C ASN A 4 -9.23 15.03 -4.64
N PRO A 5 -9.57 14.12 -3.73
CA PRO A 5 -8.62 13.16 -3.23
C PRO A 5 -8.18 12.23 -4.38
N PHE A 6 -6.92 11.80 -4.34
CA PHE A 6 -6.42 10.66 -5.09
C PHE A 6 -5.82 9.66 -4.11
N TYR A 7 -5.63 8.42 -4.54
CA TYR A 7 -5.26 7.32 -3.68
C TYR A 7 -3.91 6.76 -4.11
N ILE A 8 -3.01 6.58 -3.16
CA ILE A 8 -1.69 6.00 -3.41
C ILE A 8 -1.67 4.61 -2.81
N LEU A 9 -1.51 3.59 -3.66
CA LEU A 9 -1.08 2.28 -3.20
C LEU A 9 0.44 2.34 -3.02
N SER A 10 0.94 2.06 -1.82
CA SER A 10 2.37 2.03 -1.53
C SER A 10 2.77 0.67 -0.96
N THR A 11 3.91 0.16 -1.40
CA THR A 11 4.59 -0.97 -0.77
C THR A 11 6.00 -0.56 -0.36
N SER A 12 6.38 -0.93 0.86
CA SER A 12 7.69 -0.59 1.42
C SER A 12 8.36 -1.80 2.08
N ASN A 13 9.69 -1.80 2.07
CA ASN A 13 10.53 -2.75 2.79
C ASN A 13 11.80 -2.01 3.27
N GLY A 14 11.81 -1.61 4.55
CA GLY A 14 12.87 -0.75 5.08
C GLY A 14 12.87 0.62 4.39
N ASP A 15 14.00 0.98 3.78
CA ASP A 15 14.19 2.26 3.07
C ASP A 15 13.67 2.23 1.62
N ASP A 16 13.32 1.06 1.09
CA ASP A 16 12.82 0.91 -0.28
C ASP A 16 11.30 1.06 -0.32
N GLU A 17 10.79 2.04 -1.07
CA GLU A 17 9.36 2.28 -1.27
C GLU A 17 9.01 2.37 -2.76
N LYS A 18 7.87 1.79 -3.13
CA LYS A 18 7.23 1.97 -4.43
C LYS A 18 5.76 2.33 -4.25
N SER A 19 5.31 3.28 -5.06
CA SER A 19 3.96 3.81 -5.00
C SER A 19 3.33 3.89 -6.39
N TRP A 20 2.00 3.76 -6.44
CA TRP A 20 1.19 3.88 -7.64
C TRP A 20 -0.05 4.70 -7.32
N ASP A 21 -0.33 5.67 -8.19
CA ASP A 21 -1.43 6.62 -8.03
C ASP A 21 -2.71 6.09 -8.69
N PHE A 22 -3.84 6.31 -8.04
CA PHE A 22 -5.18 5.94 -8.49
C PHE A 22 -6.12 7.12 -8.30
N ASP A 23 -7.03 7.32 -9.25
CA ASP A 23 -8.01 8.41 -9.19
C ASP A 23 -9.10 8.12 -8.15
N THR A 24 -9.36 6.85 -7.84
CA THR A 24 -10.43 6.43 -6.94
C THR A 24 -9.98 5.42 -5.87
N GLU A 25 -10.67 5.42 -4.73
CA GLU A 25 -10.47 4.43 -3.66
C GLU A 25 -10.76 3.01 -4.13
N GLU A 26 -11.78 2.87 -4.99
CA GLU A 26 -12.21 1.57 -5.51
C GLU A 26 -11.14 0.90 -6.36
N GLU A 27 -10.48 1.66 -7.25
CA GLU A 27 -9.38 1.16 -8.09
C GLU A 27 -8.18 0.74 -7.23
N ALA A 28 -7.72 1.61 -6.32
CA ALA A 28 -6.66 1.29 -5.39
C ALA A 28 -7.00 0.06 -4.54
N GLY A 29 -8.23 -0.01 -4.04
CA GLY A 29 -8.76 -1.12 -3.24
C GLY A 29 -8.86 -2.44 -4.00
N ASN A 30 -9.24 -2.40 -5.28
CA ASN A 30 -9.30 -3.58 -6.14
C ASN A 30 -7.91 -4.19 -6.36
N VAL A 31 -6.93 -3.33 -6.64
CA VAL A 31 -5.53 -3.75 -6.80
C VAL A 31 -4.97 -4.31 -5.50
N TYR A 32 -5.20 -3.60 -4.39
CA TYR A 32 -4.78 -4.03 -3.07
C TYR A 32 -5.31 -5.41 -2.70
N ARG A 33 -6.62 -5.66 -2.93
CA ARG A 33 -7.23 -6.98 -2.72
C ARG A 33 -6.64 -8.05 -3.64
N ALA A 34 -6.33 -7.71 -4.88
CA ALA A 34 -5.70 -8.64 -5.82
C ALA A 34 -4.30 -9.07 -5.34
N ILE A 35 -3.49 -8.13 -4.85
CA ILE A 35 -2.16 -8.41 -4.28
C ILE A 35 -2.28 -9.31 -3.03
N ILE A 36 -3.19 -8.99 -2.11
CA ILE A 36 -3.41 -9.83 -0.92
C ILE A 36 -3.82 -11.24 -1.30
N ASN A 37 -4.71 -11.40 -2.27
CA ASN A 37 -5.16 -12.72 -2.69
C ASN A 37 -4.03 -13.53 -3.32
N GLU A 38 -3.26 -12.91 -4.22
CA GLU A 38 -2.11 -13.52 -4.89
C GLU A 38 -1.04 -13.98 -3.90
N PHE A 39 -0.71 -13.14 -2.91
CA PHE A 39 0.34 -13.40 -1.93
C PHE A 39 -0.19 -13.82 -0.56
N SER A 40 -1.41 -14.35 -0.50
CA SER A 40 -2.12 -14.69 0.76
C SER A 40 -1.32 -15.62 1.69
N LYS A 41 -0.51 -16.53 1.13
CA LYS A 41 0.36 -17.43 1.89
C LYS A 41 1.56 -16.74 2.56
N HIS A 42 1.86 -15.51 2.16
CA HIS A 42 2.96 -14.71 2.66
C HIS A 42 2.49 -13.59 3.59
N VAL A 43 1.17 -13.45 3.81
CA VAL A 43 0.58 -12.46 4.70
C VAL A 43 0.87 -12.82 6.15
N TYR A 44 1.35 -11.85 6.93
CA TYR A 44 1.37 -11.95 8.38
C TYR A 44 0.00 -11.54 8.92
N LEU A 45 -0.73 -12.50 9.49
CA LEU A 45 -2.05 -12.28 10.09
C LEU A 45 -1.99 -11.64 11.48
N GLU A 46 -0.80 -11.62 12.11
CA GLU A 46 -0.59 -11.05 13.44
C GLU A 46 0.54 -10.02 13.41
N GLU A 47 0.26 -8.80 13.88
CA GLU A 47 1.28 -7.88 14.38
C GLU A 47 1.97 -8.54 15.56
N ASN A 48 3.11 -9.18 15.31
CA ASN A 48 4.05 -9.47 16.39
C ASN A 48 5.27 -8.59 16.20
N LYS A 49 5.68 -7.91 17.29
CA LYS A 49 6.89 -7.06 17.34
C LYS A 49 8.14 -7.77 16.80
N GLU A 50 8.16 -9.10 16.86
CA GLU A 50 9.21 -9.93 16.27
C GLU A 50 9.25 -9.93 14.73
N ASN A 51 8.10 -9.75 14.05
CA ASN A 51 8.06 -9.66 12.58
C ASN A 51 8.63 -8.32 12.12
N ALA A 52 8.27 -7.22 12.78
CA ALA A 52 8.84 -5.90 12.51
C ALA A 52 10.38 -5.87 12.66
N ALA A 53 10.93 -6.64 13.61
CA ALA A 53 12.37 -6.77 13.81
C ALA A 53 13.10 -7.60 12.73
N LYS A 54 12.38 -8.41 11.94
CA LYS A 54 12.93 -9.29 10.89
C LYS A 54 12.92 -8.67 9.49
N GLY A 55 12.41 -7.46 9.36
CA GLY A 55 12.06 -6.85 8.08
C GLY A 55 10.72 -7.39 7.58
N VAL A 56 9.82 -6.48 7.23
CA VAL A 56 8.51 -6.82 6.65
C VAL A 56 8.31 -6.00 5.39
N THR A 57 7.56 -6.58 4.46
CA THR A 57 7.00 -5.82 3.35
C THR A 57 5.66 -5.28 3.80
N GLN A 58 5.51 -3.96 3.89
CA GLN A 58 4.23 -3.31 4.15
C GLN A 58 3.56 -2.99 2.82
N LEU A 59 2.24 -3.16 2.75
CA LEU A 59 1.39 -2.71 1.65
C LEU A 59 0.26 -1.88 2.26
N LYS A 60 0.02 -0.68 1.74
CA LYS A 60 -1.00 0.23 2.24
C LYS A 60 -1.62 1.08 1.15
N ILE A 61 -2.84 1.55 1.40
CA ILE A 61 -3.48 2.61 0.60
C ILE A 61 -3.52 3.89 1.44
N VAL A 62 -3.05 4.99 0.86
CA VAL A 62 -3.05 6.32 1.46
C VAL A 62 -3.97 7.23 0.65
N GLU A 63 -4.92 7.89 1.32
CA GLU A 63 -5.69 8.98 0.73
C GLU A 63 -4.86 10.27 0.77
N THR A 64 -4.78 10.97 -0.37
CA THR A 64 -3.97 12.17 -0.50
C THR A 64 -4.66 13.22 -1.38
N TYR A 65 -4.13 14.44 -1.37
CA TYR A 65 -4.72 15.60 -2.03
C TYR A 65 -3.66 16.35 -2.84
N LEU A 66 -4.02 16.83 -4.03
CA LEU A 66 -3.16 17.74 -4.79
C LEU A 66 -3.20 19.14 -4.15
N GLY A 67 -2.04 19.63 -3.71
CA GLY A 67 -1.87 20.98 -3.14
C GLY A 67 -1.66 20.97 -1.63
N GLU A 68 -1.96 22.10 -0.98
CA GLU A 68 -1.89 22.19 0.48
C GLU A 68 -2.95 21.30 1.12
N LEU A 69 -2.51 20.43 2.04
CA LEU A 69 -3.41 19.64 2.86
C LEU A 69 -4.34 20.61 3.62
N PRO A 70 -5.67 20.42 3.54
CA PRO A 70 -6.59 21.22 4.33
C PRO A 70 -6.22 21.13 5.81
N VAL A 71 -6.20 22.27 6.51
CA VAL A 71 -5.91 22.32 7.94
C VAL A 71 -6.86 21.37 8.68
N GLY A 72 -6.29 20.35 9.35
CA GLY A 72 -7.05 19.33 10.08
C GLY A 72 -7.21 17.98 9.37
N VAL A 73 -6.64 17.79 8.19
CA VAL A 73 -6.56 16.46 7.56
C VAL A 73 -5.49 15.62 8.25
N VAL A 74 -5.91 14.55 8.91
CA VAL A 74 -5.04 13.44 9.31
C VAL A 74 -4.83 12.58 8.08
N ALA A 75 -3.61 12.17 7.78
CA ALA A 75 -3.36 11.18 6.74
C ALA A 75 -4.16 9.90 7.09
N SER A 76 -5.25 9.64 6.39
CA SER A 76 -6.08 8.46 6.54
C SER A 76 -5.43 7.32 5.76
N TYR A 77 -5.07 6.25 6.46
CA TYR A 77 -4.75 4.98 5.84
C TYR A 77 -6.07 4.24 5.59
N ALA A 78 -6.40 3.95 4.34
CA ALA A 78 -7.64 3.26 4.00
C ALA A 78 -7.53 1.74 4.27
N SER A 79 -6.34 1.16 4.08
CA SER A 79 -6.06 -0.25 4.35
C SER A 79 -4.56 -0.50 4.48
N GLU A 80 -4.17 -1.48 5.29
CA GLU A 80 -2.77 -1.88 5.49
C GLU A 80 -2.65 -3.40 5.71
N THR A 81 -1.60 -4.01 5.16
CA THR A 81 -1.27 -5.44 5.32
C THR A 81 0.23 -5.66 5.23
N TRP A 82 0.72 -6.62 6.00
CA TRP A 82 2.14 -6.95 6.07
C TRP A 82 2.42 -8.33 5.48
N PHE A 83 3.54 -8.46 4.79
CA PHE A 83 4.02 -9.69 4.17
C PHE A 83 5.46 -9.99 4.59
N ALA A 84 5.90 -11.21 4.33
CA ALA A 84 7.30 -11.60 4.40
C ALA A 84 8.20 -10.65 3.58
N VAL A 85 9.41 -10.36 4.09
CA VAL A 85 10.38 -9.43 3.47
C VAL A 85 10.71 -9.75 2.01
N ASP A 86 10.70 -11.03 1.63
CA ASP A 86 10.99 -11.50 0.28
C ASP A 86 9.83 -11.28 -0.71
N THR A 87 8.69 -10.76 -0.23
CA THR A 87 7.49 -10.52 -1.03
C THR A 87 7.53 -9.17 -1.75
N TYR A 88 8.27 -8.19 -1.23
CA TYR A 88 8.45 -6.86 -1.85
C TYR A 88 8.77 -6.90 -3.36
N PRO A 89 9.86 -7.53 -3.82
CA PRO A 89 10.17 -7.54 -5.26
C PRO A 89 9.11 -8.29 -6.08
N LYS A 90 8.38 -9.23 -5.48
CA LYS A 90 7.31 -9.98 -6.15
C LYS A 90 6.07 -9.09 -6.34
N ILE A 91 5.70 -8.31 -5.33
CA ILE A 91 4.60 -7.33 -5.43
C ILE A 91 4.93 -6.29 -6.49
N VAL A 92 6.12 -5.67 -6.43
CA VAL A 92 6.52 -4.64 -7.40
C VAL A 92 6.45 -5.16 -8.83
N ARG A 93 6.98 -6.37 -9.06
CA ARG A 93 6.91 -7.02 -10.36
C ARG A 93 5.48 -7.33 -10.79
N TRP A 94 4.67 -7.89 -9.90
CA TRP A 94 3.27 -8.22 -10.17
C TRP A 94 2.48 -6.97 -10.57
N VAL A 95 2.66 -5.87 -9.85
CA VAL A 95 1.99 -4.59 -10.18
C VAL A 95 2.41 -4.11 -11.57
N PHE A 96 3.70 -4.13 -11.88
CA PHE A 96 4.20 -3.75 -13.21
C PHE A 96 3.62 -4.63 -14.34
N GLU A 97 3.38 -5.91 -14.09
CA GLU A 97 2.85 -6.86 -15.08
C GLU A 97 1.32 -6.77 -15.23
N ASN A 98 0.59 -6.29 -14.22
CA ASN A 98 -0.88 -6.36 -14.15
C ASN A 98 -1.61 -5.01 -14.14
N ILE A 99 -0.91 -3.90 -13.85
CA ILE A 99 -1.47 -2.55 -13.84
C ILE A 99 -0.82 -1.75 -14.97
N LYS A 100 -1.65 -1.22 -15.87
CA LYS A 100 -1.23 -0.41 -17.02
C LYS A 100 -1.75 1.00 -16.90
#